data_AF-A0A367LWX3-F1
#
_entry.id   AF-A0A367LWX3-F1
#
_cell.length_a   1.000
_cell.length_b   1.000
_cell.length_c   1.000
_cell.angle_alpha   90.00
_cell.angle_beta   90.00
_cell.angle_gamma   90.00
#
_symmetry.space_group_name_H-M   'P 1'
#
loop_
_entity.id
_entity.type
_entity.pdbx_description
1 polymer ?
#
loop_
_entity_poly.entity_id
_entity_poly.type
_entity_poly.pdbx_seq_one_letter_code
_entity_poly.pdbx_strand_id
1 'polypeptide(L)' 'DAFLGASSLTFKNGTANDGLVGTCSSHLGMVIRDNYRMNHLDEVNQVFGLTSLFETSPVSVYRQHANRLKNASL' A
#
# COMPACT_ATOMS: atom_id res chain seq x y z
N ASP A 1 -8.43 -7.29 -4.15
CA ASP A 1 -9.06 -8.32 -5.02
C ASP A 1 -9.40 -9.58 -4.20
N ALA A 2 -9.96 -10.63 -4.82
CA ALA A 2 -10.41 -11.84 -4.12
C ALA A 2 -9.26 -12.70 -3.55
N PHE A 3 -8.13 -12.79 -4.27
CA PHE A 3 -6.99 -13.60 -3.84
C PHE A 3 -6.33 -12.98 -2.60
N LEU A 4 -5.98 -11.68 -2.66
CA LEU A 4 -5.35 -11.00 -1.54
C LEU A 4 -6.32 -10.74 -0.38
N GLY A 5 -7.61 -10.58 -0.67
CA GLY A 5 -8.65 -10.56 0.36
C GLY A 5 -8.75 -11.88 1.12
N ALA A 6 -8.61 -13.02 0.42
CA ALA A 6 -8.59 -14.33 1.06
C ALA A 6 -7.30 -14.59 1.85
N SER A 7 -6.13 -14.24 1.31
CA SER A 7 -4.85 -14.40 2.03
C SER A 7 -4.77 -13.53 3.28
N SER A 8 -5.42 -12.36 3.28
CA SER A 8 -5.55 -11.49 4.45
C SER A 8 -6.15 -12.19 5.67
N LEU A 9 -7.01 -13.21 5.48
CA LEU A 9 -7.61 -13.98 6.57
C LEU A 9 -6.60 -14.84 7.35
N THR A 10 -5.39 -15.05 6.81
CA THR A 10 -4.32 -15.76 7.52
C THR A 10 -3.69 -14.90 8.62
N PHE A 11 -3.87 -13.58 8.58
CA PHE A 11 -3.46 -12.64 9.62
C PHE A 11 -4.46 -12.65 10.78
N LYS A 12 -4.09 -13.31 11.88
CA LYS A 12 -4.95 -13.51 13.05
C LYS A 12 -5.08 -12.25 13.90
N ASN A 13 -6.03 -12.26 14.85
CA ASN A 13 -6.24 -11.22 15.86
C ASN A 13 -6.56 -9.83 15.30
N GLY A 14 -7.16 -9.75 14.10
CA GLY A 14 -7.49 -8.47 13.48
C GLY A 14 -6.27 -7.65 13.05
N THR A 15 -5.13 -8.30 12.82
CA THR A 15 -3.91 -7.64 12.35
C THR A 15 -4.15 -7.01 10.98
N ALA A 16 -4.10 -5.67 10.90
CA ALA A 16 -4.19 -4.95 9.63
C ALA A 16 -3.03 -5.35 8.70
N ASN A 17 -3.34 -5.58 7.42
CA ASN A 17 -2.40 -6.09 6.43
C ASN A 17 -2.89 -5.76 5.00
N ASP A 18 -1.99 -5.86 4.04
CA ASP A 18 -2.25 -5.66 2.61
C ASP A 18 -2.63 -6.97 1.87
N GLY A 19 -2.78 -8.08 2.59
CA GLY A 19 -2.98 -9.43 2.08
C GLY A 19 -1.73 -10.32 2.18
N LEU A 20 -0.52 -9.76 2.21
CA LEU A 20 0.76 -10.49 2.31
C LEU A 20 1.71 -9.95 3.39
N VAL A 21 1.59 -8.67 3.77
CA VAL A 21 2.43 -7.99 4.76
C VAL A 21 1.54 -7.25 5.76
N GLY A 22 1.84 -7.42 7.05
CA GLY A 22 1.14 -6.71 8.13
C GLY A 22 1.62 -5.26 8.25
N THR A 23 0.75 -4.33 8.64
CA THR A 23 1.08 -2.90 8.77
C THR A 23 2.27 -2.66 9.70
N CYS A 24 2.30 -3.31 10.87
CA CYS A 24 3.44 -3.21 11.80
C CYS A 24 4.75 -3.74 11.18
N SER A 25 4.68 -4.71 10.27
CA SER A 25 5.85 -5.28 9.61
C SER A 25 6.41 -4.39 8.50
N SER A 26 5.62 -3.45 7.95
CA SER A 26 6.04 -2.58 6.83
C SER A 26 6.77 -1.32 7.28
N HIS A 27 6.84 -1.05 8.59
CA HIS A 27 7.44 0.15 9.15
C HIS A 27 8.95 0.19 8.93
N LEU A 28 9.41 1.16 8.13
CA LEU A 28 10.83 1.43 7.89
C LEU A 28 11.06 2.94 7.84
N GLY A 29 11.94 3.46 8.70
CA GLY A 29 12.31 4.86 8.72
C GLY A 29 11.11 5.80 8.92
N MET A 30 10.98 6.82 8.07
CA MET A 30 9.83 7.74 8.07
C MET A 30 8.65 7.13 7.31
N VAL A 31 7.71 6.54 8.06
CA VAL A 31 6.47 6.01 7.50
C VAL A 31 5.59 7.15 6.98
N ILE A 32 5.30 7.15 5.67
CA ILE A 32 4.45 8.18 5.05
C ILE A 32 2.98 7.93 5.43
N ARG A 33 2.49 6.71 5.17
CA ARG A 33 1.20 6.13 5.57
C ARG A 33 1.29 4.63 5.40
N ASP A 34 0.66 3.88 6.28
CA ASP A 34 0.56 2.41 6.28
C ASP A 34 -0.90 1.92 6.18
N ASN A 35 -1.83 2.85 5.94
CA ASN A 35 -3.27 2.62 5.94
C ASN A 35 -3.96 3.17 4.68
N TYR A 36 -3.27 3.14 3.54
CA TYR A 36 -3.95 3.30 2.25
C TYR A 36 -4.91 2.13 2.04
N ARG A 37 -6.05 2.36 1.42
CA ARG A 37 -6.97 1.29 0.99
C ARG A 37 -6.41 0.60 -0.26
N MET A 38 -5.27 -0.04 -0.08
CA MET A 38 -4.49 -0.79 -1.08
C MET A 38 -4.19 -2.17 -0.52
N ASN A 39 -4.37 -3.18 -1.36
CA ASN A 39 -3.77 -4.49 -1.13
C ASN A 39 -2.35 -4.53 -1.71
N HIS A 40 -1.63 -5.63 -1.53
CA HIS A 40 -0.22 -5.75 -1.90
C HIS A 40 0.08 -5.53 -3.39
N LEU A 41 -0.87 -5.84 -4.29
CA LEU A 41 -0.70 -5.59 -5.72
C LEU A 41 -1.16 -4.18 -6.13
N ASP A 42 -2.12 -3.59 -5.42
CA ASP A 42 -2.49 -2.19 -5.64
C ASP A 42 -1.27 -1.27 -5.45
N GLU A 43 -0.38 -1.58 -4.48
CA GLU A 43 0.85 -0.80 -4.20
C GLU A 43 1.76 -0.63 -5.42
N VAL A 44 1.77 -1.59 -6.34
CA VAL A 44 2.52 -1.53 -7.61
C VAL A 44 1.62 -1.32 -8.83
N ASN A 45 0.41 -0.79 -8.61
CA ASN A 45 -0.61 -0.51 -9.61
C ASN A 45 -1.03 -1.77 -10.41
N GLN A 46 -1.13 -2.90 -9.72
CA GLN A 46 -1.49 -4.20 -10.29
C GLN A 46 -2.82 -4.73 -9.71
N VAL A 47 -3.54 -5.60 -10.45
CA VAL A 47 -3.19 -6.06 -11.81
C VAL A 47 -3.75 -5.11 -12.87
N PHE A 48 -2.93 -4.73 -13.85
CA PHE A 48 -3.33 -3.84 -14.96
C PHE A 48 -3.95 -2.50 -14.53
N GLY A 49 -3.59 -1.98 -13.35
CA GLY A 49 -4.11 -0.72 -12.81
C GLY A 49 -5.51 -0.79 -12.18
N LEU A 50 -6.05 -1.98 -11.93
CA LEU A 50 -7.34 -2.15 -11.27
C LEU A 50 -7.20 -2.01 -9.75
N THR A 51 -7.39 -0.79 -9.25
CA THR A 51 -7.30 -0.47 -7.82
C THR A 51 -8.63 0.08 -7.26
N SER A 52 -8.69 0.36 -5.96
CA SER A 52 -9.87 1.01 -5.35
C SER A 52 -10.17 2.37 -5.98
N LEU A 53 -11.42 2.56 -6.45
CA LEU A 53 -11.92 3.85 -6.95
C LEU A 53 -12.14 4.90 -5.86
N PHE A 54 -12.20 4.47 -4.60
CA PHE A 54 -12.41 5.34 -3.43
C PHE A 54 -11.10 5.58 -2.66
N GLU A 55 -9.96 5.39 -3.32
CA GLU A 55 -8.63 5.68 -2.79
C GLU A 55 -7.82 6.44 -3.83
N THR A 56 -6.80 7.15 -3.37
CA THR A 56 -5.78 7.77 -4.21
C THR A 56 -5.07 6.75 -5.10
N SER A 57 -4.77 7.13 -6.35
CA SER A 57 -4.03 6.26 -7.25
C SER A 57 -2.60 5.98 -6.73
N PRO A 58 -2.14 4.71 -6.73
CA PRO A 58 -0.76 4.37 -6.35
C PRO A 58 0.28 5.10 -7.19
N VAL A 59 0.02 5.30 -8.49
CA VAL A 59 0.90 6.08 -9.38
C VAL A 59 1.08 7.51 -8.85
N SER A 60 0.00 8.13 -8.34
CA SER A 60 0.07 9.45 -7.72
C SER A 60 0.87 9.44 -6.42
N VAL A 61 0.81 8.36 -5.63
CA VAL A 61 1.62 8.22 -4.40
C VAL A 61 3.11 8.22 -4.72
N TYR A 62 3.56 7.44 -5.72
CA TYR A 62 4.96 7.48 -6.19
C TYR A 62 5.37 8.86 -6.70
N ARG A 63 4.52 9.52 -7.50
CA ARG A 63 4.79 10.87 -8.02
C ARG A 63 4.98 11.88 -6.89
N GLN A 64 4.14 11.82 -5.86
CA GLN A 64 4.25 12.68 -4.68
C GLN A 64 5.51 12.36 -3.87
N HIS A 65 5.86 11.08 -3.72
CA HIS A 65 7.07 10.69 -3.01
C HIS A 65 8.34 11.15 -3.75
N ALA A 66 8.40 11.02 -5.07
CA ALA A 66 9.50 11.56 -5.86
C ALA A 66 9.62 13.09 -5.70
N ASN A 67 8.50 13.82 -5.65
CA ASN A 67 8.54 15.26 -5.37
C ASN A 67 9.00 15.57 -3.94
N ARG A 68 8.64 14.74 -2.95
CA ARG A 68 9.12 14.85 -1.57
C ARG A 68 10.64 14.71 -1.48
N LEU A 69 11.20 13.73 -2.18
CA LEU A 69 12.66 13.52 -2.25
C LEU A 69 13.35 14.70 -2.92
N LYS A 70 12.82 15.16 -4.07
CA LYS A 70 13.30 16.39 -4.72
C LYS A 70 13.34 17.58 -3.77
N ASN A 71 12.28 17.80 -2.99
CA ASN A 71 12.21 18.90 -2.03
C ASN A 71 13.14 18.70 -0.81
N ALA A 72 13.56 17.46 -0.55
CA ALA A 72 14.60 17.11 0.41
C ALA A 72 16.02 17.18 -0.19
N SER A 73 16.16 17.65 -1.45
CA SER A 73 17.43 17.73 -2.18
C SER A 73 18.09 16.35 -2.41
N LEU A 74 17.29 15.32 -2.63
CA LEU A 74 17.67 13.96 -3.05
C LEU A 74 17.09 13.65 -4.42
#